data_AF-A0A2M8L2M8-F1
#
_entry.id   AF-A0A2M8L2M8-F1
#
_cell.length_a   1.000
_cell.length_b   1.000
_cell.length_c   1.000
_cell.angle_alpha   90.00
_cell.angle_beta   90.00
_cell.angle_gamma   90.00
#
_symmetry.space_group_name_H-M   'P 1'
#
loop_
_entity.id
_entity.type
_entity.pdbx_description
1 polymer ?
#
loop_
_entity_poly.entity_id
_entity_poly.type
_entity_poly.pdbx_seq_one_letter_code
_entity_poly.pdbx_strand_id
1 'polypeptide(L)'
;MVTNSFIKVWVIMAKNSLQNKLLSPSSSIIFILGKLFNYAFSVLIIYSIFNQVSTIKNFTSPQAIIITLTFSLIDSIIQFLFRSL
;
A
#
# COMPACT_ATOMS: atom_id res chain seq x y z
N MET A 1 -14.90 16.22 -20.09
CA MET A 1 -16.15 15.71 -19.46
C MET A 1 -16.09 14.24 -19.06
N VAL A 2 -15.42 13.36 -19.82
CA VAL A 2 -15.37 11.90 -19.55
C VAL A 2 -14.55 11.53 -18.29
N THR A 3 -13.47 12.25 -17.99
CA THR A 3 -12.61 12.00 -16.80
C THR A 3 -13.33 12.20 -15.47
N ASN A 4 -14.21 13.21 -15.38
CA ASN A 4 -15.06 13.42 -14.21
C ASN A 4 -16.03 12.26 -13.97
N SER A 5 -16.43 11.55 -15.03
CA SER A 5 -17.27 10.35 -14.90
C SER A 5 -16.50 9.21 -14.23
N PHE A 6 -15.27 8.93 -14.69
CA PHE A 6 -14.46 7.83 -14.15
C PHE A 6 -14.05 8.05 -12.68
N ILE A 7 -13.63 9.26 -12.31
CA ILE A 7 -13.30 9.57 -10.92
C ILE A 7 -14.54 9.39 -10.04
N LYS A 8 -15.71 9.87 -10.49
CA LYS A 8 -16.96 9.72 -9.76
C LYS A 8 -17.36 8.26 -9.58
N VAL A 9 -17.25 7.45 -10.63
CA VAL A 9 -17.52 6.00 -10.58
C VAL A 9 -16.55 5.32 -9.60
N TRP A 10 -15.26 5.63 -9.68
CA TRP A 10 -14.25 5.07 -8.79
C TRP A 10 -14.53 5.40 -7.31
N VAL A 11 -14.93 6.65 -7.01
CA VAL A 11 -15.29 7.07 -5.64
C VAL A 11 -16.52 6.31 -5.13
N ILE A 12 -17.54 6.09 -5.97
CA ILE A 12 -18.74 5.32 -5.59
C ILE A 12 -18.35 3.86 -5.29
N MET A 13 -17.52 3.24 -6.14
CA MET A 13 -17.05 1.88 -5.92
C MET A 13 -16.20 1.75 -4.66
N ALA A 14 -15.29 2.69 -4.41
CA ALA A 14 -14.47 2.73 -3.20
C ALA A 14 -15.34 2.84 -1.94
N LYS A 15 -16.36 3.70 -1.95
CA LYS A 15 -17.31 3.85 -0.83
C LYS A 15 -18.06 2.55 -0.53
N ASN A 16 -18.61 1.91 -1.57
CA ASN A 16 -19.35 0.65 -1.40
C ASN A 16 -18.47 -0.47 -0.88
N SER A 17 -17.24 -0.59 -1.42
CA SER A 17 -16.32 -1.62 -0.95
C SER A 17 -15.88 -1.37 0.48
N LEU A 18 -15.64 -0.12 0.88
CA LEU A 18 -15.32 0.21 2.27
C LEU A 18 -16.45 -0.18 3.24
N GLN A 19 -17.71 0.02 2.86
CA GLN A 19 -18.86 -0.48 3.64
C GLN A 19 -18.83 -2.00 3.80
N ASN A 20 -18.55 -2.74 2.72
CA ASN A 20 -18.43 -4.20 2.78
C ASN A 20 -17.29 -4.67 3.69
N LYS A 21 -16.15 -3.97 3.70
CA LYS A 21 -15.01 -4.31 4.59
C LYS A 21 -15.32 -4.09 6.07
N LEU A 22 -16.16 -3.11 6.39
CA LEU A 22 -16.60 -2.84 7.76
C LEU A 22 -17.53 -3.94 8.29
N LEU A 23 -18.29 -4.61 7.41
CA LEU A 23 -19.16 -5.74 7.78
C LEU A 23 -18.38 -7.02 8.10
N SER A 24 -17.11 -7.14 7.67
CA SER A 24 -16.25 -8.30 7.89
C SER A 24 -14.95 -7.95 8.65
N PRO A 25 -15.04 -7.53 9.93
CA PRO A 25 -13.91 -6.94 10.66
C PRO A 25 -12.73 -7.89 10.88
N SER A 26 -12.99 -9.19 11.07
CA SER A 26 -11.94 -10.21 11.27
C SER A 26 -11.00 -10.31 10.06
N SER A 27 -11.54 -10.35 8.84
CA SER A 27 -10.75 -10.42 7.60
C SER A 27 -9.95 -9.15 7.34
N SER A 28 -10.47 -8.00 7.79
CA SER A 28 -9.85 -6.69 7.70
C SER A 28 -8.68 -6.55 8.67
N ILE A 29 -8.83 -7.06 9.90
CA ILE A 29 -7.76 -7.09 10.91
C ILE A 29 -6.58 -7.96 10.42
N ILE A 30 -6.86 -9.17 9.95
CA ILE A 30 -5.81 -10.07 9.42
C ILE A 30 -5.09 -9.44 8.24
N PHE A 31 -5.81 -8.73 7.36
CA PHE A 31 -5.21 -8.00 6.24
C PHE A 31 -4.27 -6.89 6.71
N ILE A 32 -4.72 -6.06 7.67
CA ILE A 32 -3.90 -4.96 8.20
C ILE A 32 -2.63 -5.50 8.85
N LEU A 33 -2.74 -6.58 9.65
CA LEU A 33 -1.59 -7.24 10.25
C LEU A 33 -0.60 -7.78 9.21
N GLY A 34 -1.11 -8.45 8.17
CA GLY A 34 -0.27 -8.94 7.06
C GLY A 34 0.42 -7.80 6.31
N LYS A 35 -0.26 -6.67 6.11
CA LYS A 35 0.33 -5.48 5.49
C LYS A 35 1.40 -4.84 6.37
N LEU A 36 1.18 -4.73 7.68
CA LEU A 36 2.18 -4.23 8.63
C LEU A 36 3.43 -5.13 8.65
N PHE A 37 3.25 -6.45 8.65
CA PHE A 37 4.34 -7.39 8.55
C PHE A 37 5.16 -7.19 7.26
N ASN A 38 4.47 -7.10 6.12
CA ASN A 38 5.15 -6.87 4.83
C ASN A 38 5.86 -5.51 4.77
N TYR A 39 5.28 -4.48 5.41
CA TYR A 39 5.87 -3.15 5.53
C TYR A 39 7.20 -3.20 6.30
N ALA A 40 7.19 -3.87 7.46
CA ALA A 40 8.39 -4.07 8.26
C ALA A 40 9.46 -4.87 7.49
N PHE A 41 9.04 -5.95 6.82
CA PHE A 41 9.96 -6.80 6.04
C PHE A 41 10.58 -6.05 4.87
N SER A 42 9.81 -5.23 4.16
CA SER A 42 10.29 -4.40 3.05
C SER A 42 11.37 -3.40 3.50
N VAL A 43 11.17 -2.77 4.67
CA VAL A 43 12.18 -1.87 5.25
C VAL A 43 13.45 -2.64 5.61
N LEU A 44 13.31 -3.81 6.25
CA LEU A 44 14.45 -4.65 6.61
C LEU A 44 15.25 -5.09 5.39
N ILE A 45 14.58 -5.48 4.30
CA ILE A 45 15.22 -5.85 3.04
C ILE A 45 16.01 -4.66 2.49
N ILE A 46 15.40 -3.48 2.39
CA ILE A 46 16.08 -2.29 1.86
C ILE A 46 17.28 -1.94 2.71
N TYR A 47 17.11 -1.93 4.03
CA TYR A 47 18.21 -1.66 4.94
C TYR A 47 19.35 -2.68 4.78
N SER A 48 19.03 -3.97 4.65
CA SER A 48 20.01 -5.04 4.44
C SER A 48 20.77 -4.87 3.11
N ILE A 49 20.08 -4.47 2.04
CA ILE A 49 20.70 -4.19 0.75
C ILE A 49 21.65 -3.00 0.87
N PHE A 50 21.20 -1.88 1.44
CA PHE A 50 22.02 -0.67 1.59
C PHE A 50 23.18 -0.82 2.59
N ASN A 51 23.17 -1.84 3.45
CA ASN A 51 24.35 -2.20 4.23
C ASN A 51 25.45 -2.86 3.40
N GLN A 52 25.10 -3.49 2.28
CA GLN A 52 26.06 -4.15 1.36
C GLN A 52 26.48 -3.23 0.21
N VAL A 53 25.68 -2.23 -0.13
CA VAL A 53 25.97 -1.24 -1.18
C VAL A 53 25.75 0.18 -0.68
N SER A 54 26.75 1.05 -0.83
CA SER A 54 26.70 2.45 -0.37
C SER A 54 25.61 3.27 -1.06
N THR A 55 25.33 2.98 -2.33
CA THR A 55 24.27 3.62 -3.12
C THR A 55 23.72 2.64 -4.17
N ILE A 56 22.42 2.77 -4.47
CA ILE A 56 21.81 2.09 -5.62
C ILE A 56 21.39 3.18 -6.60
N LYS A 57 22.05 3.27 -7.76
CA LYS A 57 21.63 4.13 -8.87
C LYS A 57 21.34 5.59 -8.44
N ASN A 58 22.21 6.15 -7.58
CA ASN A 58 22.13 7.50 -7.00
C ASN A 58 21.09 7.72 -5.90
N PHE A 59 20.39 6.69 -5.44
CA PHE A 59 19.54 6.78 -4.26
C PHE A 59 20.34 6.49 -2.99
N THR A 60 20.11 7.29 -1.96
CA THR A 60 20.58 7.01 -0.59
C THR A 60 19.59 6.09 0.13
N SER A 61 20.06 5.42 1.19
CA SER A 61 19.22 4.51 2.00
C SER A 61 17.90 5.18 2.48
N PRO A 62 17.90 6.41 3.03
CA PRO A 62 16.67 7.08 3.42
C PRO A 62 15.69 7.31 2.26
N GLN A 63 16.19 7.66 1.07
CA GLN A 63 15.35 7.91 -0.11
C GLN A 63 14.67 6.63 -0.59
N ALA A 64 15.40 5.51 -0.63
CA ALA A 64 14.85 4.22 -1.03
C ALA A 64 13.79 3.70 -0.05
N ILE A 65 14.01 3.91 1.26
CA ILE A 65 13.03 3.59 2.29
C ILE A 65 11.77 4.42 2.07
N ILE A 66 11.87 5.75 1.96
CA ILE A 66 10.70 6.63 1.76
C ILE A 66 9.89 6.22 0.53
N ILE A 67 10.55 6.00 -0.62
CA ILE A 67 9.87 5.59 -1.86
C ILE A 67 9.09 4.29 -1.65
N THR A 68 9.71 3.30 -1.02
CA THR A 68 9.09 1.99 -0.79
C THR A 68 7.94 2.08 0.19
N LEU A 69 8.08 2.89 1.23
CA LEU A 69 7.04 3.15 2.22
C LEU A 69 5.83 3.82 1.57
N THR A 70 6.04 4.88 0.79
CA THR A 70 4.96 5.58 0.08
C THR A 70 4.26 4.65 -0.91
N PHE A 71 5.01 3.89 -1.70
CA PHE A 71 4.44 2.94 -2.65
C PHE A 71 3.61 1.86 -1.94
N SER A 72 4.17 1.25 -0.89
CA SER A 72 3.51 0.19 -0.12
C SER A 72 2.26 0.70 0.58
N LEU A 73 2.24 1.96 1.03
CA LEU A 73 1.08 2.58 1.65
C LEU A 73 -0.05 2.78 0.64
N ILE A 74 0.26 3.38 -0.52
CA ILE A 74 -0.73 3.60 -1.58
C ILE A 74 -1.29 2.26 -2.06
N ASP A 75 -0.42 1.29 -2.35
CA ASP A 75 -0.81 -0.06 -2.74
C ASP A 75 -1.72 -0.72 -1.69
N SER A 76 -1.38 -0.59 -0.40
CA SER A 76 -2.18 -1.16 0.68
C SER A 76 -3.58 -0.54 0.77
N ILE A 77 -3.73 0.76 0.53
CA ILE A 77 -5.03 1.43 0.50
C ILE A 77 -5.87 0.92 -0.67
N ILE A 78 -5.27 0.84 -1.87
CA ILE A 78 -5.96 0.35 -3.06
C ILE A 78 -6.38 -1.12 -2.89
N GLN A 79 -5.49 -1.97 -2.39
CA GLN A 79 -5.80 -3.36 -2.11
C GLN A 79 -6.86 -3.49 -1.01
N PHE A 80 -6.79 -2.70 0.07
CA PHE A 80 -7.82 -2.71 1.10
C PHE A 80 -9.20 -2.42 0.51
N LEU A 81 -9.27 -1.39 -0.32
CA LEU A 81 -10.50 -0.96 -0.98
C LEU A 81 -10.99 -1.97 -2.03
N PHE A 82 -10.14 -2.76 -2.69
CA PHE A 82 -10.59 -3.53 -3.86
C PHE A 82 -10.25 -5.03 -3.84
N ARG A 83 -9.68 -5.60 -2.77
CA ARG A 83 -9.31 -7.02 -2.64
C ARG A 83 -10.44 -8.04 -2.90
N SER A 84 -11.70 -7.62 -2.92
CA SER A 84 -12.85 -8.52 -3.09
C SER A 84 -13.98 -7.93 -3.94
N LEU A 85 -13.66 -6.98 -4.84
CA LEU A 85 -14.59 -6.63 -5.91
C LEU A 85 -14.64 -7.74 -6.96
#